data_AF-A0A1J7J1N2-F1
#
_entry.id   AF-A0A1J7J1N2-F1
#
_cell.length_a   1.000
_cell.length_b   1.000
_cell.length_c   1.000
_cell.angle_alpha   90.00
_cell.angle_beta   90.00
_cell.angle_gamma   90.00
#
_symmetry.space_group_name_H-M   'P 1'
#
loop_
_entity.id
_entity.type
_entity.pdbx_description
1 polymer ?
#
loop_
_entity_poly.entity_id
_entity_poly.type
_entity_poly.pdbx_seq_one_letter_code
_entity_poly.pdbx_strand_id
1 'polypeptide(L)' 'MCTNNAKAGDLVYILHGMHTPYTMRRTAGRDDEHLRLVGQCYIHGIMDGEALTLPGYEPRDIYIC' A
#
# COMPACT_ATOMS: atom_id res chain seq x y z
N MET A 1 6.01 -10.88 -2.84
CA MET A 1 5.59 -11.81 -1.76
C MET A 1 4.72 -11.04 -0.78
N CYS A 2 3.60 -11.61 -0.34
CA CYS A 2 2.67 -10.95 0.57
C CYS A 2 2.39 -11.82 1.80
N THR A 3 1.86 -11.21 2.85
CA THR A 3 1.36 -11.89 4.06
C THR A 3 0.25 -12.91 3.72
N ASN A 4 0.11 -13.98 4.52
CA ASN A 4 -0.97 -14.98 4.39
C ASN A 4 -2.38 -14.38 4.52
N ASN A 5 -2.53 -13.15 5.00
CA ASN A 5 -3.81 -12.45 5.09
C ASN A 5 -4.18 -11.67 3.82
N ALA A 6 -3.27 -11.60 2.83
CA ALA A 6 -3.53 -10.93 1.56
C ALA A 6 -4.56 -11.73 0.74
N LYS A 7 -5.47 -11.02 0.09
CA LYS A 7 -6.49 -11.60 -0.80
C LYS A 7 -6.58 -10.82 -2.11
N ALA A 8 -7.14 -11.46 -3.14
CA ALA A 8 -7.41 -10.79 -4.41
C ALA A 8 -8.30 -9.53 -4.18
N GLY A 9 -7.89 -8.42 -4.78
CA GLY A 9 -8.53 -7.12 -4.59
C GLY A 9 -7.92 -6.25 -3.47
N ASP A 10 -6.96 -6.76 -2.70
CA ASP A 10 -6.15 -5.90 -1.84
C ASP A 10 -5.23 -5.00 -2.68
N LEU A 11 -4.92 -3.83 -2.14
CA LEU A 11 -4.13 -2.79 -2.78
C LEU A 11 -2.71 -2.77 -2.18
N VAL A 12 -1.73 -2.40 -2.98
CA VAL A 12 -0.37 -2.13 -2.50
C VAL A 12 -0.19 -0.63 -2.35
N TYR A 13 0.26 -0.21 -1.17
CA TYR A 13 0.62 1.17 -0.87
C TYR A 13 2.11 1.28 -0.54
N ILE A 14 2.73 2.32 -1.07
CA ILE A 14 4.09 2.73 -0.73
C ILE A 14 3.92 3.94 0.17
N LEU A 15 4.22 3.76 1.45
CA LEU A 15 4.07 4.80 2.45
C LEU A 15 5.39 5.55 2.57
N HIS A 16 5.34 6.87 2.38
CA HIS A 16 6.53 7.70 2.51
C HIS A 16 7.11 7.58 3.93
N GLY A 17 8.43 7.38 4.04
CA GLY A 17 9.13 7.15 5.31
C GLY A 17 9.14 5.69 5.79
N MET A 18 8.47 4.77 5.09
CA MET A 18 8.55 3.34 5.39
C MET A 18 9.53 2.65 4.44
N HIS A 19 10.21 1.61 4.94
CA HIS A 19 11.21 0.87 4.16
C HIS A 19 10.61 -0.25 3.30
N THR A 20 9.32 -0.57 3.47
CA THR A 20 8.66 -1.67 2.76
C THR A 20 7.26 -1.26 2.28
N PRO A 21 6.78 -1.78 1.14
CA PRO A 21 5.39 -1.65 0.73
C PRO A 21 4.42 -2.38 1.65
N TYR A 22 3.18 -1.90 1.70
CA TYR A 22 2.12 -2.45 2.52
C TYR A 22 0.92 -2.90 1.70
N THR A 23 0.37 -4.04 2.06
CA THR A 23 -0.93 -4.49 1.58
C THR A 23 -2.02 -3.82 2.43
N MET A 24 -2.93 -3.13 1.76
CA MET A 24 -4.06 -2.39 2.33
C MET A 24 -5.37 -2.92 1.75
N ARG A 25 -6.44 -2.82 2.52
CA ARG A 25 -7.78 -3.28 2.11
C ARG A 25 -8.81 -2.20 2.36
N ARG A 26 -9.65 -1.91 1.35
CA ARG A 26 -10.82 -1.03 1.49
C ARG A 26 -11.77 -1.63 2.53
N THR A 27 -12.25 -0.80 3.45
CA THR A 27 -13.26 -1.21 4.42
C THR A 27 -14.65 -1.06 3.82
N ALA A 28 -15.40 -2.17 3.71
CA ALA A 28 -16.74 -2.14 3.14
C ALA A 28 -17.70 -1.34 4.04
N GLY A 29 -18.54 -0.50 3.44
CA GLY A 29 -19.55 0.30 4.15
C GLY A 29 -19.01 1.58 4.78
N ARG A 30 -17.78 1.98 4.48
CA ARG A 30 -17.24 3.32 4.73
C ARG A 30 -16.86 3.95 3.40
N ASP A 31 -16.76 5.28 3.36
CA ASP A 31 -16.25 5.98 2.18
C ASP A 31 -14.88 5.41 1.76
N ASP A 32 -14.57 5.49 0.47
CA ASP A 32 -13.38 4.92 -0.19
C ASP A 32 -12.03 5.39 0.39
N GLU A 33 -12.08 6.26 1.38
CA GLU A 33 -10.96 6.86 2.11
C GLU A 33 -10.48 6.01 3.29
N HIS A 34 -11.26 5.02 3.74
CA HIS A 34 -10.90 4.21 4.92
C HIS A 34 -10.25 2.87 4.54
N LEU A 35 -8.95 2.81 4.80
CA LEU A 35 -8.12 1.64 4.53
C LEU A 35 -7.77 0.90 5.82
N ARG A 36 -7.77 -0.44 5.74
CA ARG A 36 -7.24 -1.33 6.75
C ARG A 36 -5.86 -1.83 6.34
N LEU A 37 -4.90 -1.72 7.25
CA LEU A 37 -3.59 -2.36 7.12
C LEU A 37 -3.72 -3.89 7.21
N VAL A 38 -3.33 -4.60 6.15
CA VAL A 38 -3.32 -6.07 6.11
C VAL A 38 -1.94 -6.60 6.54
N GLY A 39 -0.87 -5.97 6.07
CA GLY A 39 0.51 -6.27 6.47
C GLY A 39 1.53 -5.80 5.45
N GLN A 40 2.81 -6.07 5.70
CA GLN A 40 3.90 -5.75 4.78
C GLN A 40 3.93 -6.71 3.59
N CYS A 41 4.46 -6.24 2.46
CA CYS A 41 4.73 -7.06 1.30
C CYS A 41 6.07 -6.67 0.66
N TYR A 42 6.65 -7.64 -0.06
CA TYR A 42 7.87 -7.47 -0.81
C TYR A 42 7.56 -7.37 -2.30
N ILE A 43 8.03 -6.30 -2.92
CA ILE A 43 7.98 -6.10 -4.37
C ILE A 43 9.40 -5.81 -4.84
N HIS A 44 9.90 -6.69 -5.70
CA HIS A 44 11.23 -6.55 -6.25
C HIS A 44 11.33 -5.25 -7.06
N GLY A 45 12.35 -4.43 -6.79
CA GLY A 45 12.60 -3.16 -7.48
C GLY A 45 11.72 -1.98 -7.04
N ILE A 46 11.08 -2.05 -5.86
CA ILE A 46 10.27 -0.95 -5.29
C ILE A 46 10.65 -0.61 -3.83
N MET A 47 11.47 -1.44 -3.18
CA MET A 47 11.75 -1.37 -1.73
C MET A 47 12.69 -0.22 -1.35
N ASP A 48 13.55 0.23 -2.26
CA ASP A 48 14.62 1.20 -2.02
C ASP A 48 14.28 2.58 -2.61
N GLY A 49 12.98 2.85 -2.75
CA GLY A 49 12.46 4.15 -3.19
C GLY A 49 12.41 4.32 -4.71
N GLU A 50 12.67 3.27 -5.50
CA GLU A 50 12.63 3.31 -6.96
C GLU A 50 11.25 3.76 -7.47
N ALA A 51 10.19 3.36 -6.76
CA ALA A 51 8.82 3.75 -7.10
C ALA A 51 8.57 5.27 -7.06
N LEU A 52 9.34 6.03 -6.27
CA LEU A 52 9.22 7.49 -6.21
C LEU A 52 9.80 8.17 -7.47
N THR A 53 10.56 7.43 -8.28
CA THR A 53 11.14 7.91 -9.54
C THR A 53 10.27 7.60 -10.76
N LEU A 54 9.15 6.87 -10.56
CA LEU A 54 8.27 6.48 -11.65
C LEU A 54 7.52 7.70 -12.23
N PRO A 55 7.41 7.81 -13.56
CA PRO A 55 6.63 8.88 -14.19
C PRO A 55 5.15 8.79 -13.80
N GLY A 56 4.55 9.93 -13.45
CA GLY A 56 3.15 10.00 -13.02
C GLY A 56 2.92 9.68 -11.54
N TYR A 57 3.99 9.56 -10.74
CA TYR A 57 3.87 9.50 -9.29
C TYR A 57 3.33 10.83 -8.74
N GLU A 58 2.20 10.76 -8.04
CA GLU A 58 1.60 11.87 -7.29
C GLU A 58 1.38 11.43 -5.82
N PRO A 59 2.06 12.07 -4.85
CA PRO A 59 1.78 11.84 -3.44
C PRO A 59 0.31 12.12 -3.09
N ARG A 60 -0.29 11.27 -2.26
CA ARG A 60 -1.64 11.46 -1.73
C ARG A 60 -1.69 11.07 -0.26
N ASP A 61 -2.41 11.86 0.52
CA ASP A 61 -2.71 11.53 1.90
C ASP A 61 -3.85 10.52 1.97
N ILE A 62 -3.74 9.58 2.91
CA ILE A 62 -4.74 8.55 3.17
C ILE A 62 -4.95 8.39 4.66
N TYR A 63 -6.17 8.00 5.05
CA TYR A 63 -6.52 7.73 6.45
C TYR A 63 -6.55 6.22 6.70
N ILE A 64 -5.74 5.78 7.67
CA ILE A 64 -5.69 4.39 8.11
C ILE A 64 -6.48 4.28 9.42
N CYS A 65 -7.40 3.30 9.50
CA CYS A 65 -8.21 3.04 10.69
C CYS A 65 -7.62 1.98 11.62
#